data_AF-A0A1E5K1Y0-F1
#
_entry.id   AF-A0A1E5K1Y0-F1
#
_cell.length_a   1.000
_cell.length_b   1.000
_cell.length_c   1.000
_cell.angle_alpha   90.00
_cell.angle_beta   90.00
_cell.angle_gamma   90.00
#
_symmetry.space_group_name_H-M   'P 1'
#
loop_
_entity.id
_entity.type
_entity.pdbx_description
1 polymer ?
#
loop_
_entity_poly.entity_id
_entity_poly.type
_entity_poly.pdbx_seq_one_letter_code
_entity_poly.pdbx_strand_id
1 'polypeptide(L)' 'MKPLPIHSLRHTHAVLQLEAGADMKYIQERLGHGSIQITSDVYSYISSKLETKNTSQFEKYMEGILK' A
#
# COMPACT_ATOMS: atom_id res chain seq x y z
N MET A 1 -25.17 17.90 -4.20
CA MET A 1 -24.14 17.02 -3.63
C MET A 1 -23.61 16.12 -4.74
N LYS A 2 -22.29 16.07 -4.97
CA LYS A 2 -21.70 15.09 -5.91
C LYS A 2 -21.95 13.68 -5.32
N PRO A 3 -22.43 12.70 -6.12
CA PRO A 3 -22.56 11.34 -5.63
C PRO A 3 -21.17 10.83 -5.23
N LEU A 4 -21.04 10.37 -3.98
CA LEU A 4 -19.86 9.64 -3.54
C LEU A 4 -19.80 8.35 -4.39
N PRO A 5 -18.70 8.12 -5.14
CA PRO A 5 -18.52 6.87 -5.84
C PRO A 5 -18.71 5.70 -4.89
N ILE A 6 -19.43 4.66 -5.31
CA ILE A 6 -19.74 3.44 -4.53
C ILE A 6 -18.45 2.79 -3.97
N HIS A 7 -17.30 3.12 -4.55
CA HIS A 7 -15.98 2.58 -4.20
C HIS A 7 -15.12 3.47 -3.30
N SER A 8 -15.55 4.68 -2.91
CA SER A 8 -14.72 5.59 -2.11
C SER A 8 -14.33 5.01 -0.75
N LEU A 9 -15.26 4.33 -0.06
CA LEU A 9 -14.98 3.70 1.23
C LEU A 9 -14.00 2.53 1.08
N ARG A 10 -14.13 1.74 0.01
CA ARG A 10 -13.24 0.62 -0.31
C ARG A 10 -11.81 1.12 -0.59
N HIS A 11 -11.69 2.24 -1.30
CA HIS A 11 -10.42 2.90 -1.55
C HIS A 11 -9.79 3.42 -0.25
N THR A 12 -10.55 4.13 0.59
CA THR A 12 -10.05 4.56 1.92
C THR A 12 -9.61 3.38 2.78
N HIS A 13 -10.36 2.27 2.79
CA HIS A 13 -10.00 1.08 3.54
C HIS A 13 -8.70 0.42 3.03
N ALA A 14 -8.46 0.41 1.72
CA ALA A 14 -7.21 -0.08 1.13
C ALA A 14 -6.02 0.80 1.51
N VAL A 15 -6.17 2.13 1.41
CA VAL A 15 -5.15 3.12 1.78
C VAL A 15 -4.75 2.96 3.24
N LEU A 16 -5.71 2.89 4.16
CA LEU A 16 -5.43 2.76 5.59
C LEU A 16 -4.68 1.46 5.94
N GLN A 17 -5.00 0.36 5.27
CA GLN A 17 -4.28 -0.91 5.46
C GLN A 17 -2.85 -0.83 4.94
N LEU A 18 -2.63 -0.20 3.79
CA LEU A 18 -1.29 0.02 3.25
C LEU A 18 -0.46 0.95 4.17
N GLU A 19 -1.06 2.02 4.69
CA GLU A 19 -0.39 2.92 5.63
C GLU A 19 -0.04 2.22 6.96
N ALA A 20 -0.88 1.29 7.40
CA ALA A 20 -0.60 0.43 8.54
C ALA A 20 0.50 -0.63 8.25
N GLY A 21 0.99 -0.72 7.01
CA GLY A 21 2.05 -1.63 6.61
C GLY A 21 1.57 -3.04 6.24
N ALA A 22 0.27 -3.21 5.97
CA ALA A 22 -0.24 -4.50 5.49
C ALA A 22 0.24 -4.78 4.06
N ASP A 23 0.47 -6.07 3.79
CA ASP A 23 0.97 -6.51 2.49
C ASP A 23 -0.07 -6.31 1.38
N MET A 24 0.40 -5.93 0.19
CA MET A 24 -0.46 -5.66 -0.96
C MET A 24 -1.27 -6.89 -1.38
N LYS A 25 -0.66 -8.07 -1.39
CA LYS A 25 -1.34 -9.33 -1.71
C LYS A 25 -2.44 -9.63 -0.70
N TYR A 26 -2.16 -9.39 0.58
CA TYR A 26 -3.15 -9.52 1.64
C TYR A 26 -4.35 -8.60 1.45
N ILE A 27 -4.11 -7.33 1.10
CA ILE A 27 -5.18 -6.36 0.84
C ILE A 27 -6.00 -6.75 -0.39
N GLN A 28 -5.34 -7.25 -1.45
CA GLN A 28 -6.01 -7.75 -2.65
C GLN A 28 -6.90 -8.96 -2.37
N GLU A 29 -6.43 -9.93 -1.59
CA GLU A 29 -7.21 -11.10 -1.17
C GLU A 29 -8.40 -10.68 -0.30
N ARG A 30 -8.18 -9.79 0.67
CA ARG A 30 -9.23 -9.28 1.57
C ARG A 30 -10.32 -8.50 0.84
N LEU A 31 -9.95 -7.69 -0.15
CA LEU A 31 -10.90 -6.91 -0.92
C LEU A 31 -11.52 -7.72 -2.06
N GLY A 32 -10.82 -8.73 -2.56
CA GLY A 32 -11.19 -9.53 -3.73
C GLY A 32 -10.62 -8.94 -5.03
N HIS A 33 -10.35 -9.84 -6.00
CA HIS A 33 -9.61 -9.56 -7.24
C HIS A 33 -10.15 -8.42 -8.12
N GLY A 34 -11.44 -8.08 -8.01
CA GLY A 34 -12.03 -6.93 -8.70
C GLY A 34 -11.54 -5.56 -8.21
N SER A 35 -10.79 -5.49 -7.10
CA SER A 35 -10.25 -4.23 -6.56
C SER A 35 -9.02 -3.71 -7.27
N ILE A 36 -8.36 -4.50 -8.12
CA ILE A 36 -7.00 -4.27 -8.58
C ILE A 36 -6.85 -2.89 -9.27
N GLN A 37 -7.90 -2.46 -9.99
CA GLN A 37 -7.95 -1.17 -10.66
C GLN A 37 -7.95 0.01 -9.67
N ILE A 38 -8.72 -0.09 -8.57
CA ILE A 38 -8.77 0.90 -7.49
C ILE A 38 -7.41 0.95 -6.77
N THR A 39 -6.75 -0.20 -6.65
CA THR A 39 -5.49 -0.28 -5.92
C THR A 39 -4.32 0.29 -6.71
N SER A 40 -4.36 0.35 -8.04
CA SER A 40 -3.23 0.84 -8.86
C SER A 40 -2.90 2.33 -8.67
N ASP A 41 -3.90 3.19 -8.54
CA ASP A 41 -3.69 4.63 -8.32
C ASP A 41 -3.15 4.91 -6.91
N VAL A 42 -3.70 4.21 -5.90
CA VAL A 42 -3.17 4.21 -4.52
C VAL A 42 -1.74 3.66 -4.47
N TYR A 43 -1.50 2.59 -5.22
CA TYR A 43 -0.22 1.90 -5.29
C TYR A 43 0.85 2.84 -5.80
N SER A 44 0.60 3.62 -6.84
CA SER A 44 1.61 4.54 -7.37
C SER A 44 2.12 5.54 -6.33
N TYR A 45 1.24 6.06 -5.48
CA TYR A 45 1.62 7.00 -4.42
C TYR A 45 2.30 6.30 -3.23
N ILE A 46 1.74 5.17 -2.77
CA ILE A 46 2.25 4.48 -1.58
C ILE A 46 3.51 3.65 -1.89
N SER A 47 3.63 3.09 -3.09
CA SER A 47 4.79 2.30 -3.54
C SER A 47 6.08 3.12 -3.43
N SER A 48 6.08 4.38 -3.86
CA SER A 48 7.25 5.25 -3.72
C SER A 48 7.66 5.47 -2.26
N LYS A 49 6.68 5.55 -1.35
CA LYS A 49 6.90 5.72 0.10
C LYS A 49 7.39 4.42 0.75
N LEU A 50 6.81 3.29 0.35
CA LEU A 50 7.22 1.96 0.79
C LEU A 50 8.62 1.59 0.29
N GLU A 51 8.93 1.90 -0.97
CA GLU A 51 10.25 1.69 -1.57
C GLU A 51 11.32 2.44 -0.78
N THR A 52 11.11 3.74 -0.54
CA THR A 52 12.04 4.55 0.28
C THR A 52 12.23 3.96 1.69
N LYS A 53 11.14 3.52 2.33
CA LYS A 53 11.18 2.90 3.65
C LYS A 53 11.92 1.56 3.65
N ASN A 54 11.66 0.74 2.63
CA ASN A 54 12.28 -0.58 2.47
C ASN A 54 13.79 -0.44 2.18
N THR A 55 14.18 0.49 1.31
CA THR A 55 15.59 0.80 1.03
C THR A 55 16.31 1.26 2.29
N SER A 56 15.74 2.19 3.05
CA SER A 56 16.35 2.63 4.33
C SER A 56 16.45 1.50 5.36
N GLN A 57 15.45 0.62 5.43
CA GLN A 57 15.49 -0.54 6.33
C GLN A 57 16.55 -1.56 5.90
N PHE A 58 16.72 -1.76 4.59
CA PHE A 58 17.73 -2.62 4.02
C PHE A 58 19.15 -2.08 4.26
N GLU A 59 19.38 -0.78 4.03
CA GLU A 59 20.66 -0.11 4.32
C GLU A 59 21.06 -0.32 5.79
N LYS A 60 20.13 -0.08 6.74
CA LYS A 60 20.37 -0.31 8.17
C LYS A 60 20.72 -1.77 8.49
N TYR A 61 20.07 -2.71 7.83
CA TYR A 61 20.36 -4.14 8.02
C TYR A 61 21.77 -4.48 7.50
N MET A 62 22.14 -3.94 6.33
CA MET A 62 23.46 -4.14 5.74
C MET A 62 24.59 -3.50 6.57
N GLU A 63 24.38 -2.30 7.12
CA GLU A 63 25.34 -1.66 8.04
C GLU A 63 25.58 -2.50 9.31
N GLY A 64 24.55 -3.21 9.78
CA GLY A 64 24.67 -4.11 10.93
C GLY A 64 25.47 -5.38 10.65
N ILE A 65 25.53 -5.82 9.39
CA ILE A 65 26.28 -7.00 8.95
C ILE A 65 27.73 -6.65 8.58
N LEU A 66 27.97 -5.43 8.07
CA LEU A 66 29.29 -4.98 7.64
C LEU A 66 30.18 -4.42 8.77
N LYS A 67 29.75 -4.53 10.03
CA LYS A 67 30.55 -4.29 11.23
C LYS A 67 31.13 -5.60 11.77
#